data_AF-A0A942KA43-F1
#
_entry.id   AF-A0A942KA43-F1
#
_cell.length_a   1.000
_cell.length_b   1.000
_cell.length_c   1.000
_cell.angle_alpha   90.00
_cell.angle_beta   90.00
_cell.angle_gamma   90.00
#
_symmetry.space_group_name_H-M   'P 1'
#
loop_
_entity.id
_entity.type
_entity.pdbx_description
1 polymer ?
#
loop_
_entity_poly.entity_id
_entity_poly.type
_entity_poly.pdbx_seq_one_letter_code
_entity_poly.pdbx_strand_id
1 'polypeptide(L)' 'MLVTLKIKLLTDSEQHSKLLETMRVFNEACNFISLLAFKNRMFNKVRLQQECYYEVRSKFKLSAQL' A
#
# COMPACT_ATOMS: atom_id res chain seq x y z
N MET A 1 -8.28 1.65 -31.12
CA MET A 1 -9.35 1.02 -30.31
C MET A 1 -8.69 0.00 -29.40
N LEU A 2 -8.77 0.16 -28.07
CA LEU A 2 -8.16 -0.76 -27.12
C LEU A 2 -9.13 -1.90 -26.84
N VAL A 3 -8.69 -3.15 -27.02
CA VAL A 3 -9.44 -4.35 -26.62
C VAL A 3 -8.90 -4.78 -25.26
N THR A 4 -9.78 -4.88 -24.26
CA THR A 4 -9.41 -5.26 -22.90
C THR A 4 -10.11 -6.56 -22.51
N LEU A 5 -9.41 -7.48 -21.87
CA LEU A 5 -9.94 -8.77 -21.43
C LEU A 5 -9.79 -8.91 -19.91
N LYS A 6 -10.82 -9.41 -19.24
CA LYS A 6 -10.80 -9.68 -17.80
C LYS A 6 -10.28 -11.09 -17.55
N ILE A 7 -9.20 -11.19 -16.79
CA ILE A 7 -8.58 -12.45 -16.36
C ILE A 7 -8.72 -12.59 -14.85
N LYS A 8 -8.94 -13.83 -14.39
CA LYS A 8 -8.95 -14.20 -12.97
C LYS A 8 -7.64 -14.87 -12.63
N LEU A 9 -6.95 -14.38 -11.60
CA LEU A 9 -5.79 -15.06 -11.05
C LEU A 9 -6.26 -16.24 -10.22
N LEU A 10 -5.91 -17.46 -10.64
CA LEU A 10 -6.08 -18.67 -9.85
C LEU A 10 -4.82 -18.85 -9.01
N THR A 11 -4.98 -18.95 -7.70
CA THR A 11 -3.88 -19.05 -6.74
C THR A 11 -3.97 -20.37 -6.02
N ASP A 12 -2.82 -20.94 -5.68
CA ASP A 12 -2.75 -22.01 -4.68
C ASP A 12 -2.91 -21.42 -3.26
N SER A 13 -3.02 -22.29 -2.26
CA SER A 13 -3.24 -21.87 -0.86
C SER A 13 -2.11 -20.98 -0.31
N GLU A 14 -0.87 -21.20 -0.71
CA GLU A 14 0.29 -20.44 -0.23
C GLU A 14 0.32 -19.05 -0.87
N GLN A 15 0.10 -18.97 -2.18
CA GLN A 15 -0.01 -17.72 -2.93
C GLN A 15 -1.17 -16.87 -2.45
N HIS A 16 -2.32 -17.48 -2.16
CA HIS A 16 -3.48 -16.80 -1.61
C HIS A 16 -3.16 -16.15 -0.26
N SER A 17 -2.49 -16.89 0.63
CA SER A 17 -2.06 -16.38 1.94
C SER A 17 -1.08 -15.21 1.80
N LYS A 18 -0.08 -15.32 0.91
CA LYS A 18 0.91 -14.25 0.65
C LYS A 18 0.25 -12.98 0.11
N LEU A 19 -0.74 -13.10 -0.77
CA LEU A 19 -1.50 -11.96 -1.29
C LEU A 19 -2.31 -11.28 -0.17
N LEU A 20 -3.01 -12.07 0.66
CA LEU A 20 -3.77 -11.53 1.78
C LEU A 20 -2.87 -10.83 2.81
N GLU A 21 -1.71 -11.40 3.10
CA GLU A 21 -0.71 -10.76 3.97
C GLU A 21 -0.24 -9.43 3.39
N THR A 22 0.08 -9.40 2.09
CA THR A 22 0.49 -8.17 1.39
C THR A 22 -0.59 -7.10 1.48
N MET A 23 -1.86 -7.46 1.26
CA MET A 23 -2.99 -6.53 1.40
C MET A 23 -3.16 -6.04 2.84
N ARG A 24 -2.93 -6.89 3.84
CA ARG A 24 -3.00 -6.51 5.25
C ARG A 24 -1.93 -5.48 5.60
N VAL A 25 -0.67 -5.76 5.27
CA VAL A 25 0.46 -4.84 5.54
C VAL A 25 0.26 -3.50 4.82
N PHE A 26 -0.24 -3.55 3.58
CA PHE A 26 -0.59 -2.34 2.84
C PHE A 26 -1.68 -1.52 3.55
N ASN A 27 -2.76 -2.15 4.00
CA ASN A 27 -3.83 -1.47 4.73
C ASN A 27 -3.33 -0.85 6.05
N GLU A 28 -2.44 -1.55 6.77
CA GLU A 28 -1.82 -1.01 7.98
C GLU A 28 -0.94 0.21 7.69
N ALA A 29 -0.18 0.18 6.59
CA ALA A 29 0.60 1.33 6.14
C ALA A 29 -0.31 2.52 5.81
N CYS A 30 -1.42 2.30 5.11
CA CYS A 30 -2.42 3.35 4.82
C CYS A 30 -3.01 3.94 6.10
N ASN A 31 -3.35 3.11 7.09
CA ASN A 31 -3.86 3.57 8.38
C ASN A 31 -2.83 4.43 9.11
N PHE A 32 -1.56 4.02 9.10
CA PHE A 32 -0.46 4.79 9.69
C PHE A 32 -0.30 6.16 9.02
N ILE A 33 -0.26 6.20 7.69
CA ILE A 33 -0.16 7.44 6.92
C ILE A 33 -1.36 8.35 7.19
N SER A 34 -2.57 7.79 7.28
CA SER A 34 -3.79 8.52 7.60
C SER A 34 -3.69 9.20 8.96
N LEU A 35 -3.28 8.45 10.01
CA LEU A 35 -3.07 9.01 11.35
C LEU A 35 -2.05 10.16 11.34
N LEU A 36 -0.94 10.00 10.61
CA LEU A 36 0.08 11.04 10.47
C LEU A 36 -0.48 12.29 9.76
N ALA A 37 -1.24 12.10 8.69
CA ALA A 37 -1.89 13.18 7.94
C ALA A 37 -2.84 13.99 8.82
N PHE A 38 -3.69 13.32 9.61
CA PHE A 38 -4.61 13.98 10.54
C PHE A 38 -3.87 14.70 11.67
N LYS A 39 -2.87 14.06 12.28
CA LYS A 39 -2.08 14.64 13.38
C LYS A 39 -1.38 15.93 12.94
N ASN A 40 -0.79 15.92 11.74
CA ASN A 40 -0.04 17.07 11.23
C ASN A 40 -0.91 18.04 10.41
N ARG A 41 -2.21 17.75 10.24
CA ARG A 41 -3.14 18.45 9.33
C ARG A 41 -2.55 18.61 7.90
N MET A 42 -1.84 17.59 7.44
CA MET A 42 -1.18 17.57 6.12
C MET A 42 -1.84 16.55 5.21
N PHE A 43 -2.60 17.04 4.22
CA PHE A 43 -3.33 16.20 3.27
C PHE A 43 -2.82 16.31 1.83
N ASN A 44 -1.80 17.15 1.61
CA ASN A 44 -1.15 17.22 0.30
C ASN A 44 -0.32 15.96 0.06
N LYS A 45 -0.68 15.19 -0.97
CA LYS A 45 -0.04 13.91 -1.31
C LYS A 45 1.49 13.99 -1.39
N VAL A 46 2.03 14.96 -2.13
CA VAL A 46 3.48 15.06 -2.39
C VAL A 46 4.23 15.36 -1.10
N ARG A 47 3.74 16.32 -0.32
CA ARG A 47 4.33 16.67 0.98
C ARG A 47 4.24 15.51 1.95
N LEU A 48 3.07 14.88 2.07
CA LEU A 48 2.87 13.76 2.97
C LEU A 48 3.80 12.59 2.62
N GLN A 49 3.95 12.29 1.32
CA GLN A 49 4.87 11.28 0.84
C GLN A 49 6.32 11.61 1.21
N GLN A 50 6.77 12.85 0.99
CA GLN A 50 8.14 13.26 1.38
C GLN A 50 8.39 13.06 2.89
N GLU A 51 7.40 13.38 3.71
CA GLU A 51 7.49 13.28 5.17
C GLU A 51 7.45 11.84 5.68
N CYS A 52 6.61 10.97 5.11
CA CYS A 52 6.37 9.63 5.65
C CYS A 52 7.07 8.50 4.91
N TYR A 53 7.65 8.74 3.71
CA TYR A 53 8.14 7.67 2.83
C TYR A 53 9.17 6.76 3.49
N TYR A 54 10.23 7.32 4.08
CA TYR A 54 11.28 6.52 4.69
C TYR A 54 10.79 5.76 5.93
N GLU A 55 9.90 6.37 6.71
CA GLU A 55 9.32 5.74 7.89
C GLU A 55 8.41 4.56 7.51
N VAL A 56 7.53 4.77 6.53
CA VAL A 56 6.63 3.72 6.01
C VAL A 56 7.45 2.58 5.39
N ARG A 57 8.49 2.90 4.61
CA ARG A 57 9.35 1.90 3.98
C ARG A 57 10.12 1.07 5.01
N SER A 58 10.59 1.69 6.09
CA SER A 58 11.28 1.00 7.18
C SER A 58 10.33 0.08 7.98
N LYS A 59 9.13 0.58 8.32
CA LYS A 59 8.16 -0.14 9.15
C LYS A 59 7.47 -1.29 8.42
N PHE A 60 7.02 -1.05 7.20
CA PHE A 60 6.15 -2.00 6.48
C PHE A 60 6.88 -2.80 5.41
N LYS A 61 8.15 -2.47 5.11
CA LYS A 61 9.00 -3.14 4.10
C LYS A 61 8.32 -3.31 2.73
N LEU A 62 7.36 -2.45 2.42
CA LEU A 62 6.67 -2.44 1.14
C LEU A 62 7.61 -1.97 0.03
N SER A 63 7.42 -2.49 -1.17
CA SER A 63 8.14 -2.00 -2.36
C SER A 63 7.67 -0.58 -2.68
N ALA A 64 8.50 0.19 -3.38
CA ALA A 64 8.13 1.55 -3.79
C ALA A 64 7.05 1.60 -4.90
N GLN A 65 6.69 0.43 -5.46
CA GLN A 65 5.73 0.29 -6.57
C GLN A 65 4.38 -0.29 -6.13
N LEU A 66 4.24 -0.62 -4.84
CA LEU A 66 2.99 -1.06 -4.22
C LEU A 66 2.22 0.15 -3.69
#